data_AF-A0A960PS66-F1
#
_entry.id   AF-A0A960PS66-F1
#
_cell.length_a   1.000
_cell.length_b   1.000
_cell.length_c   1.000
_cell.angle_alpha   90.00
_cell.angle_beta   90.00
_cell.angle_gamma   90.00
#
_symmetry.space_group_name_H-M   'P 1'
#
loop_
_entity.id
_entity.type
_entity.pdbx_description
1 polymer ?
#
loop_
_entity_poly.entity_id
_entity_poly.type
_entity_poly.pdbx_seq_one_letter_code
_entity_poly.pdbx_strand_id
1 'polypeptide(L)'
;MLKPPLSSASSLVALFVLMGSLPACKPKPEPADLVLTGGKIVTLVESQPVVAALAARGDRIVALGTAEEISRLVGPKTRVLDLGGALAVPGLEEGHGHFLGVGQARMQLQ
;
A
#
# COMPACT_ATOMS: atom_id res chain seq x y z
N MET A 1 -2.70 77.68 4.30
CA MET A 1 -3.51 76.92 5.27
C MET A 1 -3.48 75.45 4.92
N LEU A 2 -3.12 74.60 5.90
CA LEU A 2 -3.45 73.17 6.08
C LEU A 2 -3.05 72.09 5.03
N LYS A 3 -1.90 71.47 5.33
CA LYS A 3 -1.63 70.04 5.64
C LYS A 3 -1.71 68.94 4.53
N PRO A 4 -0.75 67.97 4.50
CA PRO A 4 -0.52 66.91 3.48
C PRO A 4 -1.04 65.53 4.00
N PRO A 5 -0.39 64.36 3.78
CA PRO A 5 0.00 63.54 2.60
C PRO A 5 -0.71 62.14 2.61
N LEU A 6 -0.20 61.12 1.88
CA LEU A 6 -0.25 59.63 2.05
C LEU A 6 -0.68 58.91 0.77
N SER A 7 0.20 58.23 0.02
CA SER A 7 0.78 56.90 0.29
C SER A 7 -0.27 55.83 0.63
N SER A 8 -0.85 55.19 -0.39
CA SER A 8 -1.78 54.05 -0.23
C SER A 8 -1.31 52.75 -0.91
N ALA A 9 -0.14 52.74 -1.54
CA ALA A 9 0.30 51.62 -2.36
C ALA A 9 0.86 50.42 -1.56
N SER A 10 1.10 50.55 -0.26
CA SER A 10 1.77 49.50 0.54
C SER A 10 0.83 48.51 1.24
N SER A 11 -0.50 48.72 1.23
CA SER A 11 -1.46 47.86 1.96
C SER A 11 -1.95 46.63 1.19
N LEU A 12 -1.87 46.64 -0.15
CA LEU A 12 -2.39 45.54 -0.99
C LEU A 12 -1.45 44.35 -1.14
N VAL A 13 -0.13 44.54 -0.94
CA VAL A 13 0.85 43.45 -1.06
C VAL A 13 0.81 42.52 0.17
N ALA A 14 0.49 43.05 1.36
CA ALA A 14 0.46 42.27 2.59
C ALA A 14 -0.72 41.28 2.67
N LEU A 15 -1.84 41.55 2.00
CA LEU A 15 -3.03 40.69 2.06
C LEU A 15 -2.94 39.48 1.11
N PHE A 16 -2.14 39.57 0.04
CA PHE A 16 -1.92 38.46 -0.89
C PHE A 16 -1.01 37.36 -0.31
N VAL A 17 -0.18 37.68 0.68
CA VAL A 17 0.74 36.73 1.31
C VAL A 17 0.05 35.86 2.36
N LEU A 18 -1.12 36.28 2.90
CA LEU A 18 -1.81 35.56 3.97
C LEU A 18 -2.82 34.49 3.48
N MET A 19 -3.21 34.49 2.20
CA MET A 19 -4.15 33.51 1.62
C MET A 19 -3.50 32.22 1.09
N GLY A 20 -2.17 32.11 1.11
CA GLY A 20 -1.45 30.98 0.49
C GLY A 20 -1.17 29.78 1.40
N SER A 21 -1.54 29.81 2.68
CA SER A 21 -1.18 28.76 3.65
C SER A 21 -2.41 28.03 4.20
N LEU A 22 -3.11 27.30 3.34
CA LEU A 22 -3.94 26.18 3.82
C LEU A 22 -3.02 24.95 3.90
N PRO A 23 -2.89 24.28 5.06
CA PRO A 23 -2.20 23.01 5.12
C PRO A 23 -2.95 22.03 4.23
N ALA A 24 -2.36 21.71 3.07
CA ALA A 24 -2.87 20.70 2.17
C ALA A 24 -2.92 19.38 2.92
N CYS A 25 -4.12 18.97 3.32
CA CYS A 25 -4.35 17.67 3.93
C CYS A 25 -4.08 16.63 2.82
N LYS A 26 -2.88 16.04 2.81
CA LYS A 26 -2.57 14.96 1.88
C LYS A 26 -3.54 13.82 2.19
N PRO A 27 -4.34 13.33 1.22
CA PRO A 27 -5.24 12.23 1.46
C PRO A 27 -4.43 11.03 1.96
N LYS A 28 -4.87 10.43 3.07
CA LYS A 28 -4.25 9.21 3.60
C LYS A 28 -4.39 8.12 2.53
N PRO A 29 -3.34 7.31 2.29
CA PRO A 29 -3.44 6.18 1.37
C PRO A 29 -4.65 5.33 1.72
N GLU A 30 -5.38 4.88 0.69
CA GLU A 30 -6.51 3.98 0.89
C GLU A 30 -6.00 2.67 1.51
N PRO A 31 -6.61 2.20 2.62
CA PRO A 31 -6.16 0.99 3.29
C PRO A 31 -6.18 -0.26 2.38
N ALA A 32 -5.36 -1.24 2.75
CA ALA A 32 -5.38 -2.58 2.16
C ALA A 32 -6.41 -3.48 2.87
N ASP A 33 -6.83 -4.55 2.22
CA ASP A 33 -7.66 -5.58 2.84
C ASP A 33 -6.80 -6.62 3.57
N LEU A 34 -5.64 -6.95 2.99
CA LEU A 34 -4.67 -7.90 3.53
C LEU A 34 -3.26 -7.29 3.48
N VAL A 35 -2.50 -7.49 4.55
CA VAL A 35 -1.06 -7.25 4.59
C VAL A 35 -0.34 -8.53 5.02
N LEU A 36 0.66 -8.95 4.26
CA LEU A 36 1.62 -9.99 4.65
C LEU A 36 2.90 -9.32 5.12
N THR A 37 3.45 -9.75 6.26
CA THR A 37 4.70 -9.21 6.80
C THR A 37 5.45 -10.26 7.65
N GLY A 38 6.59 -9.90 8.23
CA GLY A 38 7.33 -10.76 9.16
C GLY A 38 7.96 -11.99 8.51
N GLY A 39 8.13 -12.02 7.18
CA GLY A 39 8.71 -13.13 6.45
C GLY A 39 9.41 -12.67 5.16
N LYS A 40 9.66 -13.60 4.25
CA LYS A 40 10.18 -13.31 2.90
C LYS A 40 9.09 -13.59 1.87
N ILE A 41 8.90 -12.68 0.93
CA ILE A 41 7.87 -12.81 -0.11
C ILE A 41 8.55 -12.79 -1.47
N VAL A 42 8.47 -13.89 -2.22
CA VAL A 42 8.99 -13.98 -3.59
C VAL A 42 7.98 -13.38 -4.55
N THR A 43 8.41 -12.43 -5.39
CA THR A 43 7.52 -11.69 -6.29
C THR A 43 7.61 -12.14 -7.75
N LEU A 44 8.70 -12.82 -8.12
CA LEU A 44 9.09 -13.13 -9.50
C LEU A 44 9.26 -11.88 -10.40
N VAL A 45 9.37 -10.69 -9.81
CA VAL A 45 9.70 -9.44 -10.52
C VAL A 45 11.20 -9.21 -10.47
N GLU A 46 11.86 -9.09 -11.63
CA GLU A 46 13.32 -9.03 -11.74
C GLU A 46 13.95 -7.91 -10.89
N SER A 47 13.34 -6.72 -10.86
CA SER A 47 13.84 -5.57 -10.10
C SER A 47 13.65 -5.70 -8.59
N GLN A 48 12.76 -6.58 -8.13
CA GLN A 48 12.40 -6.71 -6.73
C GLN A 48 11.98 -8.15 -6.39
N PRO A 49 12.89 -9.13 -6.56
CA PRO A 49 12.52 -10.55 -6.58
C PRO A 49 12.07 -11.08 -5.22
N VAL A 50 12.48 -10.43 -4.13
CA VAL A 50 12.07 -10.72 -2.76
C VAL A 50 11.78 -9.42 -2.01
N VAL A 51 10.66 -9.38 -1.27
CA VAL A 51 10.28 -8.26 -0.39
C VAL A 51 9.96 -8.72 1.02
N ALA A 52 9.93 -7.78 1.96
CA ALA A 52 9.62 -8.05 3.37
C ALA A 52 8.11 -7.96 3.67
N ALA A 53 7.36 -7.21 2.86
CA ALA A 53 5.92 -7.06 3.03
C ALA A 53 5.19 -6.83 1.71
N LEU A 54 3.90 -7.19 1.72
CA LEU A 54 2.97 -7.07 0.59
C LEU A 54 1.62 -6.59 1.10
N ALA A 55 0.98 -5.70 0.35
CA ALA A 55 -0.41 -5.31 0.56
C ALA A 55 -1.29 -5.74 -0.62
N ALA A 56 -2.47 -6.28 -0.31
CA ALA A 56 -3.48 -6.65 -1.29
C ALA A 56 -4.83 -6.00 -0.98
N ARG A 57 -5.58 -5.70 -2.03
CA ARG A 57 -6.97 -5.20 -1.97
C ARG A 57 -7.80 -6.00 -2.98
N GLY A 58 -8.88 -6.61 -2.50
CA GLY A 58 -9.66 -7.57 -3.27
C GLY A 58 -8.77 -8.67 -3.86
N ASP A 59 -8.75 -8.73 -5.20
CA ASP A 59 -8.03 -9.70 -6.01
C ASP A 59 -6.66 -9.19 -6.52
N ARG A 60 -6.20 -8.02 -6.07
CA ARG A 60 -4.97 -7.38 -6.57
C ARG A 60 -3.95 -7.11 -5.47
N ILE A 61 -2.69 -7.31 -5.82
CA ILE A 61 -1.55 -6.79 -5.06
C ILE A 61 -1.43 -5.30 -5.38
N VAL A 62 -1.46 -4.44 -4.37
CA VAL A 62 -1.45 -2.97 -4.53
C VAL A 62 -0.12 -2.34 -4.12
N ALA A 63 0.70 -3.03 -3.33
CA ALA A 63 2.05 -2.59 -2.98
C ALA A 63 2.94 -3.76 -2.54
N LEU A 64 4.24 -3.60 -2.81
CA LEU A 64 5.33 -4.48 -2.41
C LEU A 64 6.45 -3.59 -1.84
N GLY A 65 7.13 -4.03 -0.78
CA GLY A 65 8.22 -3.23 -0.23
C GLY A 65 8.69 -3.66 1.16
N THR A 66 9.22 -2.69 1.92
CA THR A 66 9.61 -2.89 3.31
C THR A 66 8.37 -2.99 4.23
N ALA A 67 8.56 -3.53 5.43
CA ALA A 67 7.49 -3.58 6.42
C ALA A 67 6.99 -2.18 6.78
N GLU A 68 7.90 -1.20 6.85
CA GLU A 68 7.59 0.18 7.19
C GLU A 68 6.77 0.87 6.10
N GLU A 69 7.10 0.65 4.83
CA GLU A 69 6.36 1.20 3.69
C GLU A 69 4.93 0.66 3.66
N ILE A 70 4.78 -0.65 3.80
CA ILE A 70 3.48 -1.34 3.74
C ILE A 70 2.64 -1.07 4.98
N SER A 71 3.25 -0.83 6.15
CA SER A 71 2.52 -0.53 7.39
C SER A 71 1.61 0.70 7.27
N ARG A 72 1.92 1.63 6.35
CA ARG A 72 1.14 2.84 6.09
C ARG A 72 -0.22 2.55 5.44
N LEU A 73 -0.37 1.37 4.82
CA LEU A 73 -1.60 0.90 4.20
C LEU A 73 -2.50 0.13 5.18
N VAL A 74 -2.07 -0.04 6.43
CA VAL A 74 -2.89 -0.69 7.46
C VAL A 74 -3.97 0.28 7.95
N GLY A 75 -5.23 -0.16 7.84
CA GLY A 75 -6.41 0.51 8.36
C GLY A 75 -7.21 -0.38 9.29
N PRO A 76 -8.33 0.13 9.86
CA PRO A 76 -9.10 -0.57 10.90
C PRO A 76 -9.68 -1.94 10.48
N LYS A 77 -9.82 -2.18 9.17
CA LYS A 77 -10.35 -3.42 8.60
C LYS A 77 -9.29 -4.29 7.93
N THR A 78 -8.05 -3.81 7.86
CA THR A 78 -6.96 -4.54 7.23
C THR A 78 -6.62 -5.77 8.07
N ARG A 79 -6.65 -6.94 7.46
CA ARG A 79 -6.13 -8.16 8.07
C ARG A 79 -4.61 -8.17 7.91
N VAL A 80 -3.88 -8.15 9.01
CA VAL A 80 -2.42 -8.29 8.99
C VAL A 80 -2.08 -9.74 9.33
N LEU A 81 -1.32 -10.40 8.45
CA LEU A 81 -0.79 -11.75 8.65
C LEU A 81 0.73 -11.67 8.81
N ASP A 82 1.19 -11.92 10.04
CA ASP A 82 2.60 -12.16 10.32
C ASP A 82 2.95 -13.59 9.89
N LEU A 83 3.96 -13.71 9.03
CA LEU A 83 4.43 -14.98 8.49
C LEU A 83 5.39 -15.71 9.45
N GLY A 84 5.86 -15.08 10.54
CA GLY A 84 6.71 -15.74 11.53
C GLY A 84 8.03 -16.27 10.96
N GLY A 85 8.61 -15.57 9.99
CA GLY A 85 9.82 -15.95 9.28
C GLY A 85 9.60 -16.90 8.08
N ALA A 86 8.36 -17.35 7.83
CA ALA A 86 8.05 -18.23 6.71
C ALA A 86 8.23 -17.53 5.35
N LEU A 87 8.36 -18.35 4.31
CA LEU A 87 8.44 -17.92 2.92
C LEU A 87 7.05 -17.91 2.29
N ALA A 88 6.63 -16.78 1.74
CA ALA A 88 5.50 -16.68 0.83
C ALA A 88 6.00 -16.72 -0.61
N VAL A 89 5.34 -17.53 -1.43
CA VAL A 89 5.60 -17.66 -2.87
C VAL A 89 4.28 -17.45 -3.62
N PRO A 90 4.32 -17.15 -4.93
CA PRO A 90 3.12 -17.20 -5.76
C PRO A 90 2.43 -18.56 -5.64
N GLY A 91 1.10 -18.58 -5.75
CA GLY A 91 0.34 -19.82 -5.77
C GLY A 91 0.86 -20.77 -6.84
N LEU A 92 0.86 -22.07 -6.53
CA LEU A 92 1.26 -23.08 -7.49
C LEU A 92 0.16 -23.25 -8.55
N GLU A 93 0.58 -23.30 -9.82
CA GLU A 93 -0.29 -23.52 -10.96
C GLU A 93 -0.08 -24.95 -11.50
N GLU A 94 -1.18 -25.66 -11.78
CA GLU A 94 -1.16 -26.99 -12.39
C GLU A 94 -1.66 -26.91 -13.83
N GLY A 95 -0.77 -27.18 -14.79
CA GLY A 95 -1.07 -27.05 -16.22
C GLY A 95 -1.77 -28.25 -16.84
N HIS A 96 -1.71 -29.44 -16.22
CA HIS A 96 -2.33 -30.65 -16.75
C HIS A 96 -2.58 -31.74 -15.69
N GLY A 97 -3.56 -31.49 -14.81
CA GLY A 97 -3.98 -32.45 -13.78
C GLY A 97 -5.20 -33.30 -14.17
N HIS A 98 -5.11 -34.62 -14.02
CA HIS A 98 -6.28 -35.53 -14.10
C HIS A 98 -6.92 -35.72 -12.71
N PHE A 99 -7.69 -34.73 -12.26
CA PHE A 99 -8.22 -34.70 -10.88
C PHE A 99 -9.16 -35.87 -10.52
N LEU A 100 -9.93 -36.41 -11.48
CA LEU A 100 -10.75 -37.61 -11.24
C LEU A 100 -9.89 -38.83 -10.90
N GLY A 101 -8.78 -39.03 -11.61
CA GLY A 101 -7.83 -40.10 -11.34
C GLY A 101 -7.16 -39.94 -9.98
N VAL A 102 -6.80 -38.70 -9.60
CA VAL A 102 -6.27 -38.39 -8.25
C VAL A 102 -7.30 -38.76 -7.17
N GLY A 103 -8.58 -38.42 -7.38
CA GLY A 103 -9.66 -38.78 -6.46
C GLY A 103 -9.82 -40.29 -6.32
N GLN A 104 -9.81 -41.02 -7.43
CA GLN A 104 -9.90 -42.49 -7.45
C GLN A 104 -8.73 -43.15 -6.72
N ALA A 105 -7.50 -42.69 -6.98
CA ALA A 105 -6.31 -43.21 -6.31
C ALA A 105 -6.38 -43.02 -4.79
N ARG A 106 -6.86 -41.84 -4.33
CA ARG A 106 -7.00 -41.54 -2.90
C ARG A 106 -8.01 -42.46 -2.19
N MET A 107 -9.07 -42.90 -2.88
CA MET A 107 -10.06 -43.83 -2.30
C MET A 107 -9.52 -45.26 -2.16
N GLN A 108 -8.52 -45.65 -2.95
CA GLN A 108 -7.95 -47.00 -2.94
C GLN A 108 -6.80 -47.18 -1.93
N LEU A 109 -6.23 -46.08 -1.43
CA LEU A 109 -5.06 -46.07 -0.55
C LEU A 109 -5.42 -45.86 0.94
N GLN A 110 -6.66 -46.17 1.34
CA GLN A 110 -7.11 -46.14 2.74
C GLN A 110 -7.03 -47.50 3.39
#